data_AF-A0A918WD35-F1
#
_entry.id   AF-A0A918WD35-F1
#
_cell.length_a   1.000
_cell.length_b   1.000
_cell.length_c   1.000
_cell.angle_alpha   90.00
_cell.angle_beta   90.00
_cell.angle_gamma   90.00
#
_symmetry.space_group_name_H-M   'P 1'
#
loop_
_entity.id
_entity.type
_entity.pdbx_description
1 polymer ?
#
loop_
_entity_poly.entity_id
_entity_poly.type
_entity_poly.pdbx_seq_one_letter_code
_entity_poly.pdbx_strand_id
1 'polypeptide(L)'
;MSQHDLLTPTGPTAPAPRTAPAARSWLPAPLHLLAFLALYLLAVCTPFGQRAENALLDGDAGAGPAWIYDLSGAVYGSTPLPPLEHSAMPTLLAGLALIAAVTVVRRRWWQGCAALGVVVATIGAKEVTRTLLPRPDLVGASDLLTEASFPSGHAAVPAALALGTALIASPRLRPYVLTVGTLWFAVTAAAVQATYHHRPSDVLGSALLACACYALATRLLPPTGEPAPAHPRALPAVALALAAIGALLAGARDDSLVQSLTFAAAGFLSAALLHFTATRHAPRP
;
A
#
# COMPACT_ATOMS: atom_id res chain seq x y z
N MET A 1 59.37 -40.99 30.48
CA MET A 1 60.13 -40.14 29.53
C MET A 1 60.03 -40.81 28.17
N SER A 2 59.42 -40.28 27.12
CA SER A 2 58.79 -38.97 26.85
C SER A 2 57.70 -39.17 25.80
N GLN A 3 56.54 -38.54 25.98
CA GLN A 3 55.56 -38.33 24.91
C GLN A 3 56.02 -37.13 24.07
N HIS A 4 55.98 -37.27 22.75
CA HIS A 4 56.16 -36.19 21.79
C HIS A 4 54.86 -35.40 21.64
N ASP A 5 54.79 -34.20 22.22
CA ASP A 5 53.78 -33.20 21.89
C ASP A 5 54.19 -32.46 20.61
N LEU A 6 53.48 -32.71 19.52
CA LEU A 6 53.54 -31.93 18.28
C LEU A 6 52.64 -30.69 18.44
N LEU A 7 53.22 -29.56 18.83
CA LEU A 7 52.60 -28.25 18.74
C LEU A 7 52.45 -27.85 17.26
N THR A 8 51.22 -27.89 16.74
CA THR A 8 50.87 -27.22 15.49
C THR A 8 50.58 -25.75 15.77
N PRO A 9 51.26 -24.79 15.12
CA PRO A 9 50.97 -23.38 15.30
C PRO A 9 49.64 -23.04 14.60
N THR A 10 48.64 -22.63 15.36
CA THR A 10 47.41 -22.05 14.84
C THR A 10 47.74 -20.68 14.24
N GLY A 11 47.83 -20.62 12.91
CA GLY A 11 47.98 -19.36 12.19
C GLY A 11 46.80 -18.41 12.44
N PRO A 12 47.00 -17.09 12.31
CA PRO A 12 45.95 -16.09 12.55
C PRO A 12 44.76 -16.33 11.62
N THR A 13 43.57 -16.45 12.22
CA THR A 13 42.30 -16.63 11.52
C THR A 13 42.08 -15.42 10.61
N ALA A 14 42.07 -15.62 9.30
CA ALA A 14 41.81 -14.55 8.35
C ALA A 14 40.44 -13.90 8.67
N PRO A 15 40.34 -12.56 8.75
CA PRO A 15 39.07 -11.90 9.02
C PRO A 15 38.08 -12.24 7.90
N ALA A 16 36.87 -12.66 8.29
CA ALA A 16 35.82 -13.01 7.35
C ALA A 16 35.59 -11.87 6.34
N PRO A 17 35.38 -12.18 5.05
CA PRO A 17 35.18 -11.16 4.02
C PRO A 17 33.96 -10.30 4.38
N ARG A 18 34.19 -9.03 4.69
CA ARG A 18 33.13 -8.02 4.83
C ARG A 18 32.47 -7.87 3.47
N THR A 19 31.27 -8.43 3.32
CA THR A 19 30.44 -8.19 2.13
C THR A 19 30.21 -6.69 1.98
N ALA A 20 30.64 -6.12 0.86
CA ALA A 20 30.42 -4.72 0.57
C ALA A 20 28.90 -4.44 0.59
N PRO A 21 28.43 -3.35 1.21
CA PRO A 21 27.01 -3.03 1.22
C PRO A 21 26.53 -2.82 -0.23
N ALA A 22 25.65 -3.70 -0.71
CA ALA A 22 25.11 -3.63 -2.05
C ALA A 22 24.49 -2.25 -2.30
N ALA A 23 25.00 -1.55 -3.32
CA ALA A 23 24.67 -0.17 -3.65
C ALA A 23 23.15 0.02 -3.76
N ARG A 24 22.64 1.05 -3.09
CA ARG A 24 21.23 1.45 -3.10
C ARG A 24 20.90 1.99 -4.49
N SER A 25 20.22 1.22 -5.37
CA SER A 25 19.78 1.69 -6.70
C SER A 25 18.75 2.82 -6.63
N TRP A 26 19.00 4.03 -7.14
CA TRP A 26 18.08 5.18 -6.99
C TRP A 26 16.74 5.07 -7.72
N LEU A 27 16.55 3.99 -8.46
CA LEU A 27 15.46 3.78 -9.40
C LEU A 27 14.04 3.55 -8.82
N PRO A 28 13.80 3.09 -7.57
CA PRO A 28 12.46 2.62 -7.23
C PRO A 28 11.43 3.75 -7.09
N ALA A 29 11.72 4.81 -6.34
CA ALA A 29 10.79 5.93 -6.18
C ALA A 29 10.41 6.60 -7.53
N PRO A 30 11.36 6.97 -8.41
CA PRO A 30 11.01 7.57 -9.70
C PRO A 30 10.24 6.60 -10.61
N LEU A 31 10.51 5.29 -10.55
CA LEU A 31 9.72 4.31 -11.31
C LEU A 31 8.24 4.27 -10.88
N HIS A 32 7.95 4.33 -9.58
CA HIS A 32 6.57 4.40 -9.09
C HIS A 32 5.88 5.70 -9.53
N LEU A 33 6.59 6.84 -9.51
CA LEU A 33 6.05 8.13 -9.99
C LEU A 33 5.83 8.13 -11.50
N LEU A 34 6.72 7.52 -12.28
CA LEU A 34 6.55 7.36 -13.73
C LEU A 34 5.37 6.45 -14.05
N ALA A 35 5.23 5.33 -13.33
CA ALA A 35 4.07 4.45 -13.45
C ALA A 35 2.77 5.16 -13.05
N PHE A 36 2.80 6.00 -12.01
CA PHE A 36 1.66 6.83 -11.60
C PHE A 36 1.26 7.81 -12.71
N LEU A 37 2.23 8.52 -13.29
CA LEU A 37 1.98 9.44 -14.40
C LEU A 37 1.47 8.70 -15.64
N ALA A 38 2.07 7.57 -16.01
CA ALA A 38 1.63 6.77 -17.14
C ALA A 38 0.19 6.26 -16.93
N LEU A 39 -0.15 5.82 -15.71
CA LEU A 39 -1.49 5.41 -15.36
C LEU A 39 -2.50 6.54 -15.52
N TYR A 40 -2.17 7.74 -15.02
CA TYR A 40 -3.01 8.93 -15.20
C TYR A 40 -3.21 9.25 -16.69
N LEU A 41 -2.13 9.33 -17.46
CA LEU A 41 -2.20 9.67 -18.88
C LEU A 41 -3.02 8.66 -19.67
N LEU A 42 -2.89 7.37 -19.39
CA LEU A 42 -3.59 6.31 -20.11
C LEU A 42 -5.04 6.14 -19.67
N ALA A 43 -5.30 6.08 -18.37
CA ALA A 43 -6.64 5.83 -17.84
C ALA A 43 -7.52 7.09 -17.88
N VAL A 44 -6.95 8.25 -17.54
CA VAL A 44 -7.69 9.50 -17.35
C VAL A 44 -7.63 10.40 -18.59
N CYS A 45 -6.50 10.47 -19.29
CA CYS A 45 -6.33 11.40 -20.42
C CYS A 45 -6.58 10.77 -21.80
N THR A 46 -7.14 9.55 -21.88
CA THR A 46 -7.54 8.95 -23.16
C THR A 46 -9.02 8.56 -23.19
N PRO A 47 -9.69 8.68 -24.37
CA PRO A 47 -11.08 8.23 -24.50
C PRO A 47 -11.24 6.72 -24.26
N PHE A 48 -10.21 5.93 -24.59
CA PHE A 48 -10.23 4.48 -24.37
C PHE A 48 -10.23 4.16 -22.87
N GLY A 49 -9.32 4.78 -22.10
CA GLY A 49 -9.25 4.60 -20.65
C GLY A 49 -10.56 5.00 -19.97
N GLN A 50 -11.10 6.16 -20.34
CA GLN A 50 -12.38 6.63 -19.78
C GLN A 50 -13.54 5.69 -20.12
N ARG A 51 -13.66 5.21 -21.37
CA ARG A 51 -14.70 4.22 -21.73
C ARG A 51 -14.54 2.93 -20.95
N ALA A 52 -13.32 2.41 -20.82
CA ALA A 52 -13.06 1.17 -20.10
C ALA A 52 -13.43 1.28 -18.62
N GLU A 53 -13.09 2.38 -17.96
CA GLU A 53 -13.41 2.58 -16.55
C GLU A 53 -14.88 2.98 -16.32
N ASN A 54 -15.47 3.79 -17.20
CA ASN A 54 -16.89 4.17 -17.08
C ASN A 54 -17.81 2.96 -17.34
N ALA A 55 -17.45 2.03 -18.23
CA ALA A 55 -18.20 0.79 -18.44
C ALA A 55 -18.29 -0.09 -17.17
N LEU A 56 -17.37 0.09 -16.21
CA LEU A 56 -17.43 -0.58 -14.91
C LEU A 56 -18.36 0.12 -13.93
N LEU A 57 -18.70 1.40 -14.16
CA LEU A 57 -19.50 2.26 -13.30
C LEU A 57 -20.92 2.51 -13.83
N ASP A 58 -21.22 2.17 -15.09
CA ASP A 58 -22.50 2.39 -15.78
C ASP A 58 -23.68 1.51 -15.29
N GLY A 59 -23.65 1.05 -14.03
CA GLY A 59 -24.75 0.30 -13.41
C GLY A 59 -25.86 1.20 -12.88
N ASP A 60 -27.11 0.75 -13.01
CA ASP A 60 -28.32 1.40 -12.48
C ASP A 60 -28.16 1.72 -10.97
N ALA A 61 -28.71 2.87 -10.57
CA ALA A 61 -28.16 3.78 -9.55
C ALA A 61 -28.18 3.29 -8.08
N GLY A 62 -27.44 2.23 -7.75
CA GLY A 62 -27.30 1.75 -6.38
C GLY A 62 -26.04 0.93 -6.13
N ALA A 63 -25.34 1.22 -5.04
CA ALA A 63 -24.27 0.38 -4.50
C ALA A 63 -24.80 -0.90 -3.80
N GLY A 64 -26.12 -1.04 -3.66
CA GLY A 64 -26.81 -2.17 -3.03
C GLY A 64 -26.48 -3.58 -3.53
N PRO A 65 -26.05 -3.81 -4.79
CA PRO A 65 -25.61 -5.14 -5.24
C PRO A 65 -24.23 -5.56 -4.71
N ALA A 66 -23.44 -4.64 -4.15
CA ALA A 66 -22.13 -4.98 -3.60
C ALA A 66 -22.29 -5.65 -2.24
N TRP A 67 -21.68 -6.82 -2.04
CA TRP A 67 -21.75 -7.55 -0.77
C TRP A 67 -21.22 -6.76 0.42
N ILE A 68 -20.26 -5.88 0.16
CA ILE A 68 -19.66 -5.02 1.19
C ILE A 68 -20.54 -3.82 1.55
N TYR A 69 -21.63 -3.55 0.83
CA TYR A 69 -22.45 -2.35 1.01
C TYR A 69 -23.07 -2.27 2.42
N ASP A 70 -23.59 -3.37 2.94
CA ASP A 70 -24.11 -3.41 4.32
C ASP A 70 -23.01 -3.14 5.36
N LEU A 71 -21.78 -3.58 5.07
CA LEU A 71 -20.59 -3.36 5.88
C LEU A 71 -19.95 -1.98 5.64
N SER A 72 -20.40 -1.25 4.62
CA SER A 72 -19.92 0.10 4.34
C SER A 72 -20.49 1.13 5.31
N GLY A 73 -21.47 0.76 6.15
CA GLY A 73 -22.14 1.68 7.09
C GLY A 73 -23.36 2.38 6.49
N ALA A 74 -23.55 2.32 5.16
CA ALA A 74 -24.63 3.00 4.45
C ALA A 74 -26.04 2.54 4.83
N VAL A 75 -26.23 1.24 5.13
CA VAL A 75 -27.56 0.65 5.38
C VAL A 75 -28.03 0.79 6.82
N TYR A 76 -27.13 0.69 7.79
CA TYR A 76 -27.48 0.61 9.21
C TYR A 76 -27.07 1.85 10.03
N GLY A 77 -26.47 2.87 9.40
CA GLY A 77 -25.87 4.00 10.12
C GLY A 77 -24.76 3.57 11.09
N SER A 78 -24.20 2.38 10.87
CA SER A 78 -23.16 1.77 11.70
C SER A 78 -21.79 2.34 11.34
N THR A 79 -20.79 2.12 12.21
CA THR A 79 -19.42 2.55 11.91
C THR A 79 -18.92 1.81 10.66
N PRO A 80 -18.65 2.53 9.56
CA PRO A 80 -18.23 1.93 8.30
C PRO A 80 -16.88 1.23 8.47
N LEU A 81 -16.58 0.20 7.67
CA LEU A 81 -15.23 -0.39 7.63
C LEU A 81 -14.19 0.71 7.40
N PRO A 82 -13.27 1.00 8.34
CA PRO A 82 -12.27 2.05 8.18
C PRO A 82 -11.40 1.82 6.94
N PRO A 83 -11.12 2.82 6.08
CA PRO A 83 -11.51 4.23 6.09
C PRO A 83 -12.77 4.57 5.27
N LEU A 84 -13.65 3.63 4.93
CA LEU A 84 -14.82 3.87 4.05
C LEU A 84 -15.68 5.04 4.53
N GLU A 85 -16.28 5.74 3.56
CA GLU A 85 -17.20 6.86 3.78
C GLU A 85 -16.62 7.95 4.71
N HIS A 86 -17.33 8.29 5.79
CA HIS A 86 -16.99 9.34 6.75
C HIS A 86 -15.83 8.96 7.70
N SER A 87 -15.38 7.71 7.69
CA SER A 87 -14.34 7.24 8.61
C SER A 87 -12.91 7.51 8.15
N ALA A 88 -12.69 8.01 6.93
CA ALA A 88 -11.35 8.23 6.39
C ALA A 88 -10.49 9.16 7.25
N MET A 89 -11.05 10.31 7.66
CA MET A 89 -10.34 11.29 8.48
C MET A 89 -10.08 10.75 9.91
N PRO A 90 -11.07 10.20 10.64
CA PRO A 90 -10.82 9.55 11.93
C PRO A 90 -9.75 8.45 11.86
N THR A 91 -9.78 7.62 10.82
CA THR A 91 -8.81 6.53 10.61
C THR A 91 -7.40 7.06 10.40
N LEU A 92 -7.27 8.10 9.58
CA LEU A 92 -5.99 8.78 9.35
C LEU A 92 -5.43 9.35 10.64
N LEU A 93 -6.24 10.08 11.41
CA LEU A 93 -5.83 10.67 12.68
C LEU A 93 -5.45 9.62 13.73
N ALA A 94 -6.23 8.55 13.85
CA ALA A 94 -5.94 7.44 14.74
C ALA A 94 -4.64 6.72 14.35
N GLY A 95 -4.42 6.49 13.05
CA GLY A 95 -3.20 5.90 12.52
C GLY A 95 -1.96 6.77 12.75
N LEU A 96 -2.06 8.08 12.53
CA LEU A 96 -1.00 9.05 12.83
C LEU A 96 -0.68 9.08 14.33
N ALA A 97 -1.70 9.09 15.18
CA ALA A 97 -1.54 9.05 16.63
C ALA A 97 -0.87 7.75 17.08
N LEU A 98 -1.24 6.61 16.51
CA LEU A 98 -0.58 5.33 16.78
C LEU A 98 0.90 5.36 16.36
N ILE A 99 1.21 5.87 15.17
CA ILE A 99 2.59 6.01 14.70
C ILE A 99 3.40 6.91 15.65
N ALA A 100 2.85 8.05 16.05
CA ALA A 100 3.48 8.97 16.99
C ALA A 100 3.69 8.32 18.37
N ALA A 101 2.69 7.64 18.92
CA ALA A 101 2.78 6.96 20.20
C ALA A 101 3.85 5.86 20.19
N VAL A 102 3.87 5.01 19.16
CA VAL A 102 4.90 3.97 19.02
C VAL A 102 6.30 4.59 18.85
N THR A 103 6.41 5.71 18.13
CA THR A 103 7.67 6.45 17.97
C THR A 103 8.20 6.92 19.31
N VAL A 104 7.35 7.53 20.14
CA VAL A 104 7.70 8.04 21.47
C VAL A 104 8.09 6.89 22.40
N VAL A 105 7.25 5.85 22.49
CA VAL A 105 7.48 4.68 23.37
C VAL A 105 8.77 3.95 23.00
N ARG A 106 9.04 3.75 21.70
CA ARG A 106 10.25 3.05 21.24
C ARG A 106 11.46 3.97 21.10
N ARG A 107 11.29 5.28 21.30
CA ARG A 107 12.32 6.34 21.12
C ARG A 107 13.02 6.29 19.76
N ARG A 108 12.33 5.84 18.71
CA ARG A 108 12.89 5.68 17.35
C ARG A 108 12.53 6.86 16.45
N TRP A 109 13.00 8.04 16.82
CA TRP A 109 12.63 9.32 16.20
C TRP A 109 12.85 9.34 14.68
N TRP A 110 13.98 8.84 14.16
CA TRP A 110 14.21 8.80 12.70
C TRP A 110 13.17 7.96 11.95
N GLN A 111 12.87 6.75 12.46
CA GLN A 111 11.88 5.87 11.83
C GLN A 111 10.47 6.45 11.94
N GLY A 112 10.16 7.06 13.08
CA GLY A 112 8.88 7.72 13.33
C GLY A 112 8.66 8.93 12.44
N CYS A 113 9.63 9.84 12.36
CA CYS A 113 9.57 11.01 11.47
C CYS A 113 9.41 10.58 10.01
N ALA A 114 10.13 9.54 9.59
CA ALA A 114 9.98 9.02 8.24
C ALA A 114 8.60 8.35 8.01
N ALA A 115 8.07 7.61 8.99
CA ALA A 115 6.73 7.02 8.92
C ALA A 115 5.64 8.09 8.81
N LEU A 116 5.70 9.12 9.66
CA LEU A 116 4.80 10.27 9.57
C LEU A 116 4.98 11.00 8.24
N GLY A 117 6.23 11.17 7.78
CA GLY A 117 6.56 11.75 6.49
C GLY A 117 5.94 10.99 5.32
N VAL A 118 5.96 9.65 5.34
CA VAL A 118 5.28 8.83 4.31
C VAL A 118 3.79 9.09 4.30
N VAL A 119 3.14 9.13 5.47
CA VAL A 119 1.70 9.37 5.57
C VAL A 119 1.34 10.76 5.06
N VAL A 120 2.00 11.80 5.61
CA VAL A 120 1.75 13.19 5.24
C VAL A 120 2.07 13.45 3.77
N ALA A 121 3.19 12.94 3.26
CA ALA A 121 3.56 13.12 1.86
C ALA A 121 2.58 12.42 0.91
N THR A 122 2.12 11.21 1.24
CA THR A 122 1.16 10.48 0.39
C THR A 122 -0.18 11.21 0.33
N ILE A 123 -0.73 11.59 1.48
CA ILE A 123 -2.02 12.29 1.55
C ILE A 123 -1.92 13.70 0.95
N GLY A 124 -0.86 14.44 1.28
CA GLY A 124 -0.61 15.76 0.72
C GLY A 124 -0.43 15.72 -0.80
N ALA A 125 0.37 14.78 -1.32
CA ALA A 125 0.53 14.61 -2.75
C ALA A 125 -0.77 14.20 -3.44
N LYS A 126 -1.63 13.40 -2.79
CA LYS A 126 -2.98 13.12 -3.30
C LYS A 126 -3.81 14.40 -3.44
N GLU A 127 -3.84 15.27 -2.43
CA GLU A 127 -4.63 16.52 -2.50
C GLU A 127 -4.07 17.50 -3.54
N VAL A 128 -2.73 17.60 -3.62
CA VAL A 128 -2.08 18.40 -4.67
C VAL A 128 -2.39 17.83 -6.05
N THR A 129 -2.33 16.51 -6.22
CA THR A 129 -2.62 15.87 -7.50
C THR A 129 -4.08 16.07 -7.90
N ARG A 130 -5.01 15.96 -6.96
CA ARG A 130 -6.44 16.20 -7.22
C ARG A 130 -6.71 17.60 -7.78
N THR A 131 -5.93 18.59 -7.36
CA THR A 131 -6.07 19.98 -7.84
C THR A 131 -5.31 20.25 -9.14
N LEU A 132 -4.17 19.57 -9.36
CA LEU A 132 -3.31 19.79 -10.53
C LEU A 132 -3.65 18.91 -11.74
N LEU A 133 -4.26 17.73 -11.52
CA LEU A 133 -4.56 16.76 -12.57
C LEU A 133 -6.06 16.77 -12.88
N PRO A 134 -6.53 17.66 -13.77
CA PRO A 134 -7.92 17.66 -14.16
C PRO A 134 -8.30 16.35 -14.87
N ARG A 135 -9.58 15.99 -14.79
CA ARG A 135 -10.14 14.91 -15.59
C ARG A 135 -10.93 15.53 -16.75
N PRO A 136 -10.36 15.60 -17.98
CA PRO A 136 -11.09 16.15 -19.12
C PRO A 136 -12.25 15.20 -19.48
N ASP A 137 -13.41 15.72 -19.84
CA ASP A 137 -14.46 14.87 -20.43
C ASP A 137 -14.11 14.60 -21.89
N LEU A 138 -13.77 13.34 -22.20
CA LEU A 138 -13.37 12.91 -23.55
C LEU A 138 -14.43 12.01 -24.22
N VAL A 139 -15.50 11.67 -23.50
CA VAL A 139 -16.46 10.64 -23.94
C VAL A 139 -17.92 11.05 -23.76
N GLY A 140 -18.21 12.27 -23.28
CA GLY A 140 -19.57 12.76 -23.05
C GLY A 140 -20.25 12.02 -21.91
N ALA A 141 -19.50 11.72 -20.85
CA ALA A 141 -20.01 10.98 -19.71
C ALA A 141 -21.03 11.81 -18.90
N SER A 142 -21.91 11.13 -18.15
CA SER A 142 -22.82 11.82 -17.22
C SER A 142 -22.03 12.60 -16.16
N ASP A 143 -22.60 13.69 -15.63
CA ASP A 143 -21.93 14.56 -14.66
C ASP A 143 -21.37 13.78 -13.46
N LEU A 144 -22.11 12.77 -12.97
CA LEU A 144 -21.69 11.86 -11.89
C LEU A 144 -20.37 11.14 -12.18
N LEU A 145 -20.09 10.87 -13.46
CA LEU A 145 -18.88 10.21 -13.92
C LEU A 145 -17.81 11.20 -14.37
N THR A 146 -18.03 12.52 -14.37
CA THR A 146 -16.99 13.48 -14.80
C THR A 146 -16.06 13.93 -13.67
N GLU A 147 -16.44 13.70 -12.41
CA GLU A 147 -15.66 14.16 -11.26
C GLU A 147 -14.23 13.61 -11.21
N ALA A 148 -13.29 14.47 -10.83
CA ALA A 148 -11.88 14.13 -10.62
C ALA A 148 -11.73 13.29 -9.34
N SER A 149 -11.66 11.98 -9.52
CA SER A 149 -11.53 10.97 -8.45
C SER A 149 -10.09 10.48 -8.26
N PHE A 150 -9.18 10.81 -9.18
CA PHE A 150 -7.80 10.31 -9.21
C PHE A 150 -6.84 11.22 -8.41
N PRO A 151 -6.01 10.68 -7.50
CA PRO A 151 -6.04 9.32 -6.94
C PRO A 151 -7.00 9.22 -5.74
N SER A 152 -7.40 7.99 -5.38
CA SER A 152 -8.41 7.73 -4.33
C SER A 152 -7.90 8.07 -2.92
N GLY A 153 -8.62 8.92 -2.19
CA GLY A 153 -8.32 9.24 -0.78
C GLY A 153 -8.51 8.06 0.15
N HIS A 154 -9.62 7.34 0.01
CA HIS A 154 -9.95 6.14 0.79
C HIS A 154 -8.95 5.00 0.58
N ALA A 155 -8.35 4.87 -0.60
CA ALA A 155 -7.25 3.93 -0.81
C ALA A 155 -5.91 4.48 -0.28
N ALA A 156 -5.66 5.78 -0.38
CA ALA A 156 -4.39 6.38 0.04
C ALA A 156 -4.11 6.24 1.55
N VAL A 157 -5.15 6.37 2.39
CA VAL A 157 -5.04 6.25 3.85
C VAL A 157 -4.45 4.88 4.30
N PRO A 158 -5.07 3.73 3.97
CA PRO A 158 -4.57 2.42 4.37
C PRO A 158 -3.23 2.11 3.71
N ALA A 159 -3.00 2.55 2.47
CA ALA A 159 -1.71 2.37 1.82
C ALA A 159 -0.59 3.06 2.61
N ALA A 160 -0.79 4.33 2.94
CA ALA A 160 0.21 5.15 3.61
C ALA A 160 0.41 4.71 5.08
N LEU A 161 -0.67 4.36 5.78
CA LEU A 161 -0.61 3.87 7.16
C LEU A 161 0.03 2.48 7.24
N ALA A 162 -0.28 1.54 6.33
CA ALA A 162 0.36 0.23 6.29
C ALA A 162 1.88 0.34 6.07
N LEU A 163 2.29 1.18 5.12
CA LEU A 163 3.70 1.42 4.83
C LEU A 163 4.40 2.20 5.96
N GLY A 164 3.76 3.23 6.51
CA GLY A 164 4.29 4.01 7.63
C GLY A 164 4.47 3.17 8.89
N THR A 165 3.45 2.39 9.29
CA THR A 165 3.54 1.48 10.44
C THR A 165 4.60 0.40 10.24
N ALA A 166 4.81 -0.08 9.00
CA ALA A 166 5.89 -1.01 8.70
C ALA A 166 7.31 -0.43 8.87
N LEU A 167 7.49 0.90 8.89
CA LEU A 167 8.78 1.55 9.19
C LEU A 167 9.11 1.59 10.69
N ILE A 168 8.07 1.76 11.52
CA ILE A 168 8.22 1.82 12.98
C ILE A 168 8.03 0.47 13.67
N ALA A 169 7.58 -0.55 12.94
CA ALA A 169 7.44 -1.91 13.44
C ALA A 169 8.82 -2.50 13.81
N SER A 170 8.86 -3.36 14.83
CA SER A 170 10.10 -4.11 15.12
C SER A 170 10.36 -5.10 14.00
N PRO A 171 11.62 -5.50 13.73
CA PRO A 171 11.91 -6.49 12.68
C PRO A 171 11.08 -7.77 12.85
N ARG A 172 10.81 -8.18 14.10
CA ARG A 172 9.98 -9.33 14.45
C ARG A 172 8.50 -9.18 14.06
N LEU A 173 7.92 -8.00 14.29
CA LEU A 173 6.50 -7.73 14.06
C LEU A 173 6.20 -7.24 12.65
N ARG A 174 7.20 -6.65 11.97
CA ARG A 174 7.09 -6.06 10.64
C ARG A 174 6.39 -6.95 9.62
N PRO A 175 6.69 -8.26 9.47
CA PRO A 175 6.03 -9.06 8.45
C PRO A 175 4.55 -9.31 8.79
N TYR A 176 4.16 -9.36 10.07
CA TYR A 176 2.74 -9.42 10.48
C TYR A 176 2.01 -8.10 10.22
N VAL A 177 2.66 -6.96 10.54
CA VAL A 177 2.14 -5.62 10.22
C VAL A 177 1.92 -5.48 8.71
N LEU A 178 2.86 -5.98 7.90
CA LEU A 178 2.70 -5.99 6.45
C LEU A 178 1.55 -6.92 6.00
N THR A 179 1.40 -8.10 6.59
CA THR A 179 0.26 -8.99 6.29
C THR A 179 -1.08 -8.29 6.53
N VAL A 180 -1.25 -7.71 7.73
CA VAL A 180 -2.48 -7.01 8.11
C VAL A 180 -2.71 -5.79 7.22
N GLY A 181 -1.68 -4.96 7.01
CA GLY A 181 -1.78 -3.77 6.17
C GLY A 181 -2.07 -4.08 4.70
N THR A 182 -1.50 -5.17 4.16
CA THR A 182 -1.75 -5.63 2.78
C THR A 182 -3.20 -6.09 2.62
N LEU A 183 -3.69 -6.91 3.56
CA LEU A 183 -5.07 -7.36 3.58
C LEU A 183 -6.04 -6.18 3.70
N TRP A 184 -5.79 -5.30 4.66
CA TRP A 184 -6.62 -4.12 4.90
C TRP A 184 -6.71 -3.24 3.65
N PHE A 185 -5.57 -2.91 3.05
CA PHE A 185 -5.55 -2.14 1.81
C PHE A 185 -6.29 -2.87 0.68
N ALA A 186 -6.10 -4.18 0.48
CA ALA A 186 -6.78 -4.95 -0.56
C ALA A 186 -8.31 -4.93 -0.43
N VAL A 187 -8.81 -5.10 0.81
CA VAL A 187 -10.24 -5.03 1.13
C VAL A 187 -10.79 -3.64 0.86
N THR A 188 -10.15 -2.59 1.38
CA THR A 188 -10.61 -1.21 1.14
C THR A 188 -10.58 -0.87 -0.35
N ALA A 189 -9.49 -1.23 -1.04
CA ALA A 189 -9.29 -1.00 -2.46
C ALA A 189 -10.40 -1.63 -3.32
N ALA A 190 -10.76 -2.89 -3.05
CA ALA A 190 -11.83 -3.56 -3.77
C ALA A 190 -13.21 -3.00 -3.38
N ALA A 191 -13.43 -2.70 -2.09
CA ALA A 191 -14.69 -2.17 -1.59
C ALA A 191 -15.07 -0.84 -2.22
N VAL A 192 -14.15 0.13 -2.28
CA VAL A 192 -14.43 1.46 -2.86
C VAL A 192 -14.75 1.40 -4.36
N GLN A 193 -14.27 0.37 -5.05
CA GLN A 193 -14.61 0.14 -6.45
C GLN A 193 -15.96 -0.56 -6.58
N ALA A 194 -16.21 -1.59 -5.75
CA ALA A 194 -17.47 -2.30 -5.73
C ALA A 194 -18.65 -1.41 -5.33
N THR A 195 -18.45 -0.39 -4.50
CA THR A 195 -19.49 0.60 -4.18
C THR A 195 -19.52 1.79 -5.14
N TYR A 196 -18.80 1.71 -6.27
CA TYR A 196 -18.75 2.71 -7.34
C TYR A 196 -18.26 4.11 -6.92
N HIS A 197 -17.51 4.22 -5.82
CA HIS A 197 -16.89 5.48 -5.42
C HIS A 197 -15.61 5.79 -6.21
N HIS A 198 -14.90 4.75 -6.64
CA HIS A 198 -13.58 4.91 -7.25
C HIS A 198 -13.35 3.93 -8.40
N ARG A 199 -12.55 4.38 -9.37
CA ARG A 199 -12.11 3.58 -10.51
C ARG A 199 -10.91 2.71 -10.15
N PRO A 200 -10.62 1.63 -10.91
CA PRO A 200 -9.41 0.84 -10.74
C PRO A 200 -8.12 1.67 -10.77
N SER A 201 -8.02 2.66 -11.67
CA SER A 201 -6.84 3.53 -11.74
C SER A 201 -6.66 4.39 -10.48
N ASP A 202 -7.74 4.89 -9.86
CA ASP A 202 -7.68 5.73 -8.66
C ASP A 202 -6.98 5.01 -7.50
N VAL A 203 -7.32 3.73 -7.33
CA VAL A 203 -6.79 2.87 -6.25
C VAL A 203 -5.34 2.49 -6.51
N LEU A 204 -5.01 2.10 -7.75
CA LEU A 204 -3.64 1.78 -8.14
C LEU A 204 -2.74 3.02 -8.08
N GLY A 205 -3.26 4.18 -8.45
CA GLY A 205 -2.58 5.47 -8.32
C GLY A 205 -2.21 5.76 -6.86
N SER A 206 -3.14 5.59 -5.92
CA SER A 206 -2.86 5.74 -4.49
C SER A 206 -1.79 4.77 -3.98
N ALA A 207 -1.81 3.51 -4.43
CA ALA A 207 -0.77 2.54 -4.09
C ALA A 207 0.60 2.96 -4.62
N LEU A 208 0.69 3.39 -5.88
CA LEU A 208 1.93 3.86 -6.51
C LEU A 208 2.51 5.07 -5.78
N LEU A 209 1.66 6.04 -5.41
CA LEU A 209 2.09 7.22 -4.68
C LEU A 209 2.63 6.86 -3.29
N ALA A 210 1.91 6.01 -2.54
CA ALA A 210 2.36 5.53 -1.24
C ALA A 210 3.68 4.74 -1.34
N CYS A 211 3.83 3.89 -2.37
CA CYS A 211 5.04 3.14 -2.65
C CYS A 211 6.22 4.06 -3.00
N ALA A 212 5.98 5.13 -3.77
CA ALA A 212 7.00 6.14 -4.08
C ALA A 212 7.50 6.84 -2.80
N CYS A 213 6.58 7.30 -1.95
CA CYS A 213 6.90 7.93 -0.67
C CYS A 213 7.67 6.99 0.26
N TYR A 214 7.24 5.72 0.37
CA TYR A 214 7.92 4.71 1.19
C TYR A 214 9.32 4.37 0.65
N ALA A 215 9.44 4.18 -0.67
CA ALA A 215 10.72 3.91 -1.31
C ALA A 215 11.68 5.08 -1.09
N LEU A 216 11.20 6.33 -1.14
CA LEU A 216 12.03 7.50 -0.82
C LEU A 216 12.42 7.52 0.67
N ALA A 217 11.46 7.34 1.58
CA ALA A 217 11.72 7.38 3.02
C ALA A 217 12.76 6.33 3.44
N THR A 218 12.59 5.07 3.03
CA THR A 218 13.54 3.98 3.34
C THR A 218 14.95 4.25 2.84
N ARG A 219 15.12 5.06 1.79
CA ARG A 219 16.42 5.50 1.28
C ARG A 219 17.09 6.56 2.14
N LEU A 220 16.29 7.43 2.74
CA LEU A 220 16.76 8.48 3.63
C LEU A 220 17.01 7.96 5.05
N LEU A 221 16.44 6.81 5.42
CA LEU A 221 16.72 6.17 6.70
C LEU A 221 18.17 5.65 6.80
N PRO A 222 18.81 5.82 7.96
CA PRO A 222 20.07 5.16 8.28
C PRO A 222 19.87 3.63 8.37
N PRO A 223 20.91 2.83 8.08
CA PRO A 223 20.88 1.39 8.32
C PRO A 223 20.55 1.10 9.79
N THR A 224 19.69 0.13 10.01
CA THR A 224 19.24 -0.25 11.34
C THR A 224 20.03 -1.48 11.74
N GLY A 225 21.09 -1.36 12.56
CA GLY A 225 22.03 -2.39 13.04
C GLY A 225 21.50 -3.76 13.53
N GLU A 226 20.21 -4.06 13.36
CA GLU A 226 19.48 -5.17 13.92
C GLU A 226 19.48 -6.38 12.97
N PRO A 227 20.00 -7.54 13.40
CA PRO A 227 19.96 -8.75 12.59
C PRO A 227 18.53 -9.09 12.18
N ALA A 228 18.35 -9.45 10.91
CA ALA A 228 17.06 -9.87 10.38
C ALA A 228 16.59 -11.13 11.13
N PRO A 229 15.44 -11.09 11.83
CA PRO A 229 14.93 -12.27 12.50
C PRO A 229 14.52 -13.34 11.49
N ALA A 230 14.61 -14.60 11.90
CA ALA A 230 14.02 -15.70 11.13
C ALA A 230 12.50 -15.56 11.12
N HIS A 231 11.89 -15.63 9.94
CA HIS A 231 10.45 -15.56 9.74
C HIS A 231 9.95 -16.78 8.96
N PRO A 232 8.68 -17.18 9.13
CA PRO A 232 8.08 -18.24 8.34
C PRO A 232 8.15 -17.88 6.84
N ARG A 233 8.77 -18.75 6.03
CA ARG A 233 8.87 -18.55 4.57
C ARG A 233 7.52 -18.43 3.87
N ALA A 234 6.47 -18.98 4.48
CA ALA A 234 5.10 -18.93 3.96
C ALA A 234 4.39 -17.60 4.20
N LEU A 235 4.87 -16.72 5.10
CA LEU A 235 4.10 -15.53 5.51
C LEU A 235 3.75 -14.58 4.34
N PRO A 236 4.66 -14.29 3.39
CA PRO A 236 4.30 -13.47 2.22
C PRO A 236 3.22 -14.11 1.35
N ALA A 237 3.28 -15.44 1.16
CA ALA A 237 2.27 -16.17 0.39
C ALA A 237 0.92 -16.14 1.11
N VAL A 238 0.90 -16.31 2.43
CA VAL A 238 -0.31 -16.17 3.26
C VAL A 238 -0.87 -14.75 3.15
N ALA A 239 -0.02 -13.71 3.21
CA ALA A 239 -0.47 -12.33 3.08
C ALA A 239 -1.13 -12.07 1.72
N LEU A 240 -0.53 -12.55 0.63
CA LEU A 240 -1.08 -12.40 -0.71
C LEU A 240 -2.36 -13.23 -0.90
N ALA A 241 -2.42 -14.45 -0.36
CA ALA A 241 -3.63 -15.27 -0.42
C ALA A 241 -4.79 -14.62 0.35
N LEU A 242 -4.54 -14.13 1.56
CA LEU A 242 -5.53 -13.38 2.34
C LEU A 242 -5.97 -12.11 1.61
N ALA A 243 -5.03 -11.36 1.04
CA ALA A 243 -5.35 -10.16 0.26
C ALA A 243 -6.21 -10.48 -0.98
N ALA A 244 -5.93 -11.59 -1.68
CA ALA A 244 -6.74 -12.04 -2.82
C ALA A 244 -8.16 -12.42 -2.37
N ILE A 245 -8.30 -13.20 -1.30
CA ILE A 245 -9.61 -13.59 -0.74
C ILE A 245 -10.37 -12.35 -0.27
N GLY A 246 -9.71 -11.44 0.47
CA GLY A 246 -10.32 -10.21 0.95
C GLY A 246 -10.77 -9.29 -0.19
N ALA A 247 -9.95 -9.14 -1.24
CA ALA A 247 -10.32 -8.38 -2.42
C ALA A 247 -11.48 -9.01 -3.20
N LEU A 248 -11.53 -10.35 -3.29
CA LEU A 248 -12.65 -11.06 -3.91
C LEU A 248 -13.96 -10.82 -3.14
N LEU A 249 -13.93 -10.97 -1.81
CA LEU A 249 -15.12 -10.78 -0.98
C LEU A 249 -15.59 -9.33 -0.98
N ALA A 250 -14.67 -8.37 -0.87
CA ALA A 250 -15.00 -6.95 -0.86
C ALA A 250 -15.36 -6.40 -2.24
N GLY A 251 -14.84 -7.02 -3.30
CA GLY A 251 -15.14 -6.70 -4.69
C GLY A 251 -16.43 -7.34 -5.21
N ALA A 252 -16.96 -8.33 -4.50
CA ALA A 252 -18.09 -9.14 -4.95
C ALA A 252 -19.38 -8.33 -5.08
N ARG A 253 -20.07 -8.56 -6.19
CA ARG A 253 -21.38 -8.00 -6.49
C ARG A 253 -22.31 -9.07 -7.04
N ASP A 254 -23.60 -8.96 -6.72
CA ASP A 254 -24.64 -9.89 -7.16
C ASP A 254 -25.04 -9.70 -8.63
N ASP A 255 -24.81 -8.52 -9.19
CA ASP A 255 -25.27 -8.11 -10.52
C ASP A 255 -24.25 -8.36 -11.64
N SER A 256 -22.95 -8.51 -11.32
CA SER A 256 -21.91 -8.68 -12.33
C SER A 256 -20.66 -9.39 -11.82
N LEU A 257 -20.41 -10.58 -12.38
CA LEU A 257 -19.17 -11.33 -12.17
C LEU A 257 -17.95 -10.60 -12.76
N VAL A 258 -18.11 -9.95 -13.92
CA VAL A 258 -17.01 -9.27 -14.61
C VAL A 258 -16.52 -8.08 -13.77
N GLN A 259 -17.44 -7.26 -13.25
CA GLN A 259 -17.10 -6.17 -12.35
C GLN A 259 -16.46 -6.71 -11.07
N SER A 260 -17.04 -7.75 -10.46
CA SER A 260 -16.51 -8.38 -9.24
C SER A 260 -15.05 -8.80 -9.39
N LEU A 261 -14.75 -9.54 -10.47
CA LEU A 261 -13.38 -10.00 -10.75
C LEU A 261 -12.43 -8.85 -11.08
N THR A 262 -12.92 -7.82 -11.77
CA THR A 262 -12.11 -6.64 -12.12
C THR A 262 -11.72 -5.84 -10.89
N PHE A 263 -12.68 -5.55 -10.01
CA PHE A 263 -12.45 -4.81 -8.76
C PHE A 263 -11.54 -5.59 -7.80
N ALA A 264 -11.77 -6.90 -7.67
CA ALA A 264 -10.92 -7.78 -6.88
C ALA A 264 -9.49 -7.85 -7.42
N ALA A 265 -9.32 -7.99 -8.74
CA ALA A 265 -8.00 -8.02 -9.38
C ALA A 265 -7.27 -6.68 -9.19
N ALA A 266 -7.92 -5.55 -9.42
CA ALA A 266 -7.33 -4.23 -9.22
C ALA A 266 -6.91 -4.00 -7.76
N GLY A 267 -7.77 -4.37 -6.80
CA GLY A 267 -7.46 -4.27 -5.38
C GLY A 267 -6.30 -5.17 -4.96
N PHE A 268 -6.31 -6.44 -5.40
CA PHE A 268 -5.24 -7.39 -5.12
C PHE A 268 -3.89 -6.96 -5.73
N LEU A 269 -3.86 -6.56 -7.00
CA LEU A 269 -2.62 -6.15 -7.68
C LEU A 269 -2.02 -4.90 -7.02
N SER A 270 -2.85 -3.95 -6.61
CA SER A 270 -2.42 -2.76 -5.88
C SER A 270 -1.86 -3.12 -4.50
N ALA A 271 -2.47 -4.09 -3.80
CA ALA A 271 -1.98 -4.58 -2.51
C ALA A 271 -0.67 -5.37 -2.66
N ALA A 272 -0.56 -6.19 -3.70
CA ALA A 272 0.66 -6.93 -4.01
C ALA A 272 1.82 -5.97 -4.31
N LEU A 273 1.59 -4.90 -5.07
CA LEU A 273 2.57 -3.84 -5.31
C LEU A 273 3.07 -3.24 -3.99
N LEU A 274 2.17 -2.90 -3.08
CA LEU A 274 2.50 -2.38 -1.75
C LEU A 274 3.36 -3.38 -0.96
N HIS A 275 2.93 -4.64 -0.91
CA HIS A 275 3.61 -5.71 -0.21
C HIS A 275 5.03 -5.95 -0.75
N PHE A 276 5.17 -6.04 -2.07
CA PHE A 276 6.47 -6.23 -2.72
C PHE A 276 7.39 -5.01 -2.53
N THR A 277 6.84 -3.80 -2.56
CA THR A 277 7.62 -2.59 -2.30
C THR A 277 8.17 -2.60 -0.89
N ALA A 278 7.32 -2.88 0.10
CA ALA A 278 7.72 -2.93 1.50
C ALA A 278 8.75 -4.03 1.77
N THR A 279 8.55 -5.23 1.23
CA THR A 279 9.49 -6.36 1.44
C THR A 279 10.84 -6.11 0.78
N ARG A 280 10.87 -5.57 -0.46
CA ARG A 280 12.12 -5.27 -1.18
C ARG A 280 12.90 -4.09 -0.61
N HIS A 281 12.20 -3.11 0.00
CA HIS A 281 12.80 -1.86 0.49
C HIS A 281 12.91 -1.83 2.02
N ALA A 282 12.98 -2.99 2.64
CA ALA A 282 13.20 -3.11 4.07
C ALA A 282 14.39 -2.27 4.55
N PRO A 283 14.25 -1.50 5.66
CA PRO A 283 15.41 -1.00 6.38
C PRO A 283 16.32 -2.19 6.68
N ARG A 284 17.56 -2.15 6.16
CA ARG A 284 18.51 -3.25 6.32
C ARG A 284 19.08 -3.26 7.76
N PRO A 285 19.43 -4.45 8.28
CA PRO A 285 20.36 -4.62 9.40
C PRO A 285 21.59 -3.73 9.30
#